data_AF-A0A536CB64-F1
#
_entry.id   AF-A0A536CB64-F1
#
_cell.length_a   1.000
_cell.length_b   1.000
_cell.length_c   1.000
_cell.angle_alpha   90.00
_cell.angle_beta   90.00
_cell.angle_gamma   90.00
#
_symmetry.space_group_name_H-M   'P 1'
#
loop_
_entity.id
_entity.type
_entity.pdbx_description
1 polymer ?
#
loop_
_entity_poly.entity_id
_entity_poly.type
_entity_poly.pdbx_seq_one_letter_code
_entity_poly.pdbx_strand_id
1 'polypeptide(L)'
;MTAAVVITAMGAGVERWFGVGAVSGLLAGIACAWVSFQAARRNRGAAHARELTALAEESDIRVKSVITQFEWAVNDVVKLKRDAERAQGAADALMERSRERERYVKKLERQVFELHQQAARSPQSADAPATENEFDGPDGSHVPFRWALHIDGTKATLELETGVTLLRPSRVRIVDRDGQVMAVSGVAVLLADGSYGFTVEGPPIDLLSDLDARREPNYLIEALVQYEWKPTRLEDSGRRTRIVADNQGKFYRVADAADAAQVFASQPRRANLN
;
A
#
# COMPACT_ATOMS: atom_id res chain seq x y z
N MET A 1 -49.03 -38.23 -58.79
CA MET A 1 -50.44 -38.65 -58.84
C MET A 1 -51.18 -37.71 -59.76
N THR A 2 -51.64 -38.24 -60.89
CA THR A 2 -52.36 -37.55 -61.97
C THR A 2 -53.85 -37.50 -61.62
N ALA A 3 -54.38 -36.32 -61.32
CA ALA A 3 -55.81 -36.12 -61.16
C ALA A 3 -56.37 -35.49 -62.45
N ALA A 4 -57.28 -36.24 -63.07
CA ALA A 4 -58.00 -35.87 -64.28
C ALA A 4 -58.76 -34.54 -64.10
N VAL A 5 -58.60 -33.63 -65.04
CA VAL A 5 -59.53 -32.51 -65.25
C VAL A 5 -60.28 -32.81 -66.54
N VAL A 6 -61.38 -33.53 -66.41
CA VAL A 6 -62.42 -33.63 -67.44
C VAL A 6 -63.62 -32.87 -66.92
N ILE A 7 -63.76 -31.60 -67.33
CA ILE A 7 -65.07 -30.95 -67.45
C ILE A 7 -65.03 -30.09 -68.72
N THR A 8 -65.13 -30.74 -69.86
CA THR A 8 -65.70 -30.14 -71.08
C THR A 8 -67.03 -30.84 -71.35
N ALA A 9 -67.98 -30.69 -70.42
CA ALA A 9 -69.38 -30.99 -70.71
C ALA A 9 -69.94 -29.83 -71.54
N MET A 10 -70.27 -30.14 -72.79
CA MET A 10 -71.11 -29.33 -73.66
C MET A 10 -72.44 -29.03 -72.95
N GLY A 11 -72.64 -27.76 -72.58
CA GLY A 11 -73.89 -27.24 -72.03
C GLY A 11 -73.95 -25.74 -72.25
N ALA A 12 -74.95 -25.26 -72.99
CA ALA A 12 -75.15 -23.86 -73.33
C ALA A 12 -75.82 -23.08 -72.17
N GLY A 13 -75.22 -23.08 -70.97
CA GLY A 13 -75.78 -22.46 -69.76
C GLY A 13 -74.74 -21.87 -68.80
N VAL A 14 -75.24 -21.19 -67.74
CA VAL A 14 -74.49 -20.42 -66.73
C VAL A 14 -73.40 -21.24 -66.01
N GLU A 15 -73.48 -22.57 -66.08
CA GLU A 15 -72.54 -23.54 -65.50
C GLU A 15 -71.10 -23.46 -66.06
N ARG A 16 -70.91 -22.92 -67.29
CA ARG A 16 -69.57 -22.66 -67.86
C ARG A 16 -68.76 -21.63 -67.05
N TRP A 17 -69.42 -20.69 -66.37
CA TRP A 17 -68.74 -19.66 -65.59
C TRP A 17 -68.13 -20.22 -64.30
N PHE A 18 -68.76 -21.23 -63.70
CA PHE A 18 -68.25 -21.91 -62.51
C PHE A 18 -66.99 -22.73 -62.80
N GLY A 19 -66.94 -23.43 -63.96
CA GLY A 19 -65.75 -24.18 -64.38
C GLY A 19 -64.54 -23.29 -64.66
N VAL A 20 -64.75 -22.15 -65.32
CA VAL A 20 -63.68 -21.16 -65.57
C VAL A 20 -63.23 -20.51 -64.26
N GLY A 21 -64.15 -20.19 -63.35
CA GLY A 21 -63.85 -19.67 -62.02
C GLY A 21 -62.99 -20.63 -61.20
N ALA A 22 -63.33 -21.91 -61.16
CA ALA A 22 -62.58 -22.93 -60.42
C ALA A 22 -61.14 -23.11 -60.94
N VAL A 23 -60.96 -23.15 -62.26
CA VAL A 23 -59.62 -23.27 -62.87
C VAL A 23 -58.80 -21.99 -62.62
N SER A 24 -59.42 -20.81 -62.73
CA SER A 24 -58.74 -19.54 -62.44
C SER A 24 -58.31 -19.41 -60.98
N GLY A 25 -59.14 -19.87 -60.03
CA GLY A 25 -58.81 -19.90 -58.61
C GLY A 25 -57.67 -20.86 -58.28
N LEU A 26 -57.63 -22.04 -58.92
CA LEU A 26 -56.54 -22.99 -58.77
C LEU A 26 -55.21 -22.45 -59.31
N LEU A 27 -55.23 -21.81 -60.48
CA LEU A 27 -54.05 -21.18 -61.05
C LEU A 27 -53.56 -20.00 -60.22
N ALA A 28 -54.47 -19.17 -59.71
CA ALA A 28 -54.14 -18.10 -58.78
C ALA A 28 -53.53 -18.65 -57.48
N GLY A 29 -54.07 -19.74 -56.93
CA GLY A 29 -53.54 -20.42 -55.76
C GLY A 29 -52.12 -20.95 -55.98
N ILE A 30 -51.86 -21.58 -57.13
CA ILE A 30 -50.52 -22.08 -57.50
C ILE A 30 -49.55 -20.91 -57.69
N ALA A 31 -49.96 -19.82 -58.33
CA ALA A 31 -49.14 -18.64 -58.52
C ALA A 31 -48.77 -17.98 -57.17
N CYS A 32 -49.74 -17.83 -56.27
CA CYS A 32 -49.49 -17.33 -54.92
C CYS A 32 -48.55 -18.25 -54.13
N ALA A 33 -48.74 -19.57 -54.21
CA ALA A 33 -47.84 -20.54 -53.58
C ALA A 33 -46.42 -20.44 -54.14
N TRP A 34 -46.26 -20.33 -55.46
CA TRP A 34 -44.95 -20.19 -56.09
C TRP A 34 -44.24 -18.89 -55.70
N VAL A 35 -44.94 -17.76 -55.71
CA VAL A 35 -44.38 -16.46 -55.30
C VAL A 35 -43.97 -16.50 -53.83
N SER A 36 -44.80 -17.06 -52.95
CA SER A 36 -44.48 -17.21 -51.52
C SER A 36 -43.27 -18.14 -51.30
N PHE A 37 -43.18 -19.22 -52.07
CA PHE A 37 -42.06 -20.16 -52.01
C PHE A 37 -40.75 -19.52 -52.52
N GLN A 38 -40.83 -18.74 -53.59
CA GLN A 38 -39.67 -18.05 -54.16
C GLN A 38 -39.21 -16.89 -53.27
N ALA A 39 -40.13 -16.19 -52.62
CA ALA A 39 -39.83 -15.21 -51.58
C ALA A 39 -39.18 -15.87 -50.36
N ALA A 40 -39.71 -17.00 -49.88
CA ALA A 40 -39.12 -17.78 -48.78
C ALA A 40 -37.71 -18.28 -49.13
N ARG A 41 -37.47 -18.73 -50.37
CA ARG A 41 -36.15 -19.17 -50.84
C ARG A 41 -35.14 -18.03 -50.89
N ARG A 42 -35.54 -16.83 -51.35
CA ARG A 42 -34.69 -15.63 -51.31
C ARG A 42 -34.38 -15.21 -49.88
N ASN A 43 -35.36 -15.28 -48.98
CA ASN A 43 -35.19 -14.92 -47.57
C ASN A 43 -34.26 -15.88 -46.82
N ARG A 44 -34.23 -17.18 -47.16
CA ARG A 44 -33.28 -18.14 -46.56
C ARG A 44 -31.82 -17.82 -46.92
N GLY A 45 -31.55 -17.47 -48.18
CA GLY A 45 -30.21 -17.06 -48.60
C GLY A 45 -29.74 -15.78 -47.91
N ALA A 46 -30.64 -14.79 -47.77
CA ALA A 46 -30.36 -13.56 -47.05
C ALA A 46 -30.18 -13.78 -45.53
N ALA A 47 -30.93 -14.71 -44.92
CA ALA A 47 -30.79 -15.06 -43.51
C ALA A 47 -29.42 -15.73 -43.23
N HIS A 48 -29.03 -16.73 -44.02
CA HIS A 48 -27.72 -17.38 -43.86
C HIS A 48 -26.55 -16.43 -44.14
N ALA A 49 -26.67 -15.52 -45.10
CA ALA A 49 -25.65 -14.51 -45.33
C ALA A 49 -25.47 -13.59 -44.11
N ARG A 50 -26.56 -13.20 -43.45
CA ARG A 50 -26.51 -12.40 -42.21
C ARG A 50 -25.89 -13.15 -41.04
N GLU A 51 -26.22 -14.44 -40.89
CA GLU A 51 -25.61 -15.31 -39.87
C GLU A 51 -24.09 -15.40 -40.09
N LEU A 52 -23.64 -15.66 -41.32
CA LEU A 52 -22.21 -15.75 -41.63
C LEU A 52 -21.48 -14.42 -41.38
N THR A 53 -22.08 -13.27 -41.73
CA THR A 53 -21.47 -11.96 -41.43
C THR A 53 -21.40 -11.69 -39.93
N ALA A 54 -22.41 -12.10 -39.16
CA ALA A 54 -22.42 -11.92 -37.71
C ALA A 54 -21.35 -12.79 -37.03
N LEU A 55 -21.18 -14.05 -37.47
CA LEU A 55 -20.11 -14.92 -36.97
C LEU A 55 -18.72 -14.38 -37.33
N ALA A 56 -18.54 -13.83 -38.54
CA ALA A 56 -17.29 -13.21 -38.96
C ALA A 56 -16.96 -11.99 -38.09
N GLU A 57 -17.93 -11.10 -37.84
CA GLU A 57 -17.77 -9.93 -36.98
C GLU A 57 -17.46 -10.33 -35.53
N GLU A 58 -18.13 -11.36 -34.98
CA GLU A 58 -17.80 -11.88 -33.64
C GLU A 58 -16.39 -12.46 -33.57
N SER A 59 -15.93 -13.13 -34.64
CA SER A 59 -14.56 -13.63 -34.72
C SER A 59 -13.53 -12.48 -34.78
N ASP A 60 -13.79 -11.43 -35.56
CA ASP A 60 -12.92 -10.25 -35.64
C ASP A 60 -12.85 -9.49 -34.31
N ILE A 61 -13.97 -9.34 -33.61
CA ILE A 61 -14.02 -8.72 -32.28
C ILE A 61 -13.18 -9.51 -31.29
N ARG A 62 -13.29 -10.84 -31.28
CA ARG A 62 -12.49 -11.71 -30.41
C ARG A 62 -11.01 -11.60 -30.73
N VAL A 63 -10.61 -11.68 -32.00
CA VAL A 63 -9.20 -11.55 -32.42
C VAL A 63 -8.63 -10.19 -32.00
N LYS A 64 -9.37 -9.11 -32.24
CA LYS A 64 -8.96 -7.76 -31.82
C LYS A 64 -8.76 -7.66 -30.32
N SER A 65 -9.67 -8.23 -29.53
CA SER A 65 -9.55 -8.24 -28.06
C SER A 65 -8.30 -8.98 -27.60
N VAL A 66 -7.97 -10.12 -28.22
CA VAL A 66 -6.78 -10.90 -27.92
C VAL A 66 -5.51 -10.13 -28.26
N ILE A 67 -5.47 -9.47 -29.42
CA ILE A 67 -4.34 -8.60 -29.81
C ILE A 67 -4.12 -7.51 -28.75
N THR A 68 -5.19 -6.82 -28.34
CA THR A 68 -5.07 -5.78 -27.31
C THR A 68 -4.60 -6.32 -25.96
N GLN A 69 -5.00 -7.54 -25.59
CA GLN A 69 -4.51 -8.20 -24.37
C GLN A 69 -3.01 -8.52 -24.48
N PHE A 70 -2.55 -9.02 -25.64
CA PHE A 70 -1.13 -9.26 -25.86
C PHE A 70 -0.30 -7.98 -25.84
N GLU A 71 -0.80 -6.89 -26.43
CA GLU A 71 -0.13 -5.58 -26.36
C GLU A 71 0.03 -5.09 -24.91
N TRP A 72 -1.03 -5.22 -24.10
CA TRP A 72 -0.97 -4.90 -22.67
C TRP A 72 0.02 -5.79 -21.92
N ALA A 73 -0.02 -7.10 -22.15
CA ALA A 73 0.88 -8.04 -21.50
C ALA A 73 2.36 -7.78 -21.86
N VAL A 74 2.66 -7.49 -23.12
CA VAL A 74 4.02 -7.16 -23.56
C VAL A 74 4.49 -5.85 -22.91
N ASN A 75 3.64 -4.83 -22.89
CA ASN A 75 3.98 -3.57 -22.23
C ASN A 75 4.22 -3.76 -20.73
N ASP A 76 3.41 -4.59 -20.08
CA ASP A 76 3.56 -4.89 -18.65
C ASP A 76 4.87 -5.64 -18.35
N VAL A 77 5.24 -6.64 -19.16
CA VAL A 77 6.53 -7.34 -19.04
C VAL A 77 7.71 -6.39 -19.23
N VAL A 78 7.64 -5.49 -20.20
CA VAL A 78 8.69 -4.47 -20.42
C VAL A 78 8.78 -3.51 -19.22
N LYS A 79 7.63 -3.13 -18.65
CA LYS A 79 7.57 -2.29 -17.45
C LYS A 79 8.18 -3.01 -16.24
N LEU A 80 7.77 -4.25 -15.98
CA LEU A 80 8.30 -5.09 -14.92
C LEU A 80 9.81 -5.30 -15.05
N LYS A 81 10.32 -5.52 -16.27
CA LYS A 81 11.76 -5.64 -16.50
C LYS A 81 12.50 -4.35 -16.12
N ARG A 82 12.00 -3.18 -16.54
CA ARG A 82 12.59 -1.89 -16.16
C ARG A 82 12.51 -1.62 -14.66
N ASP A 83 11.42 -2.02 -14.02
CA ASP A 83 11.24 -1.89 -12.58
C ASP A 83 12.22 -2.80 -11.81
N ALA A 84 12.42 -4.03 -12.30
CA ALA A 84 13.41 -4.96 -11.76
C ALA A 84 14.85 -4.44 -11.93
N GLU A 85 15.21 -3.92 -13.11
CA GLU A 85 16.52 -3.31 -13.36
C GLU A 85 16.76 -2.10 -12.44
N ARG A 86 15.73 -1.25 -12.22
CA ARG A 86 15.80 -0.13 -11.27
C ARG A 86 15.96 -0.61 -9.82
N ALA A 87 15.24 -1.63 -9.40
CA ALA A 87 15.35 -2.20 -8.07
C ALA A 87 16.74 -2.82 -7.82
N GLN A 88 17.28 -3.53 -8.83
CA GLN A 88 18.63 -4.09 -8.77
C GLN A 88 19.69 -2.99 -8.67
N GLY A 89 19.60 -1.94 -9.49
CA GLY A 89 20.53 -0.80 -9.39
C GLY A 89 20.47 -0.09 -8.03
N ALA A 90 19.29 0.02 -7.41
CA ALA A 90 19.15 0.56 -6.07
C ALA A 90 19.78 -0.35 -5.00
N ALA A 91 19.63 -1.67 -5.13
CA ALA A 91 20.25 -2.64 -4.23
C ALA A 91 21.79 -2.58 -4.30
N ASP A 92 22.35 -2.50 -5.51
CA ASP A 92 23.79 -2.39 -5.73
C ASP A 92 24.34 -1.09 -5.09
N ALA A 93 23.66 0.04 -5.27
CA ALA A 93 24.03 1.31 -4.64
C ALA A 93 23.99 1.26 -3.10
N LEU A 94 23.02 0.54 -2.51
CA LEU A 94 22.97 0.32 -1.06
C LEU A 94 24.11 -0.58 -0.58
N MET A 95 24.49 -1.59 -1.35
CA MET A 95 25.65 -2.44 -1.03
C MET A 95 26.96 -1.66 -1.06
N GLU A 96 27.15 -0.76 -2.03
CA GLU A 96 28.32 0.13 -2.07
C GLU A 96 28.36 1.04 -0.84
N ARG A 97 27.25 1.70 -0.51
CA ARG A 97 27.14 2.51 0.72
C ARG A 97 27.39 1.69 1.99
N SER A 98 26.95 0.44 2.03
CA SER A 98 27.22 -0.47 3.15
C SER A 98 28.72 -0.74 3.29
N ARG A 99 29.42 -1.01 2.19
CA ARG A 99 30.88 -1.22 2.19
C ARG A 99 31.63 0.05 2.61
N GLU A 100 31.19 1.22 2.19
CA GLU A 100 31.78 2.50 2.62
C GLU A 100 31.58 2.73 4.12
N ARG A 101 30.38 2.48 4.63
CA ARG A 101 30.08 2.56 6.07
C ARG A 101 30.95 1.59 6.87
N GLU A 102 31.13 0.36 6.41
CA GLU A 102 31.98 -0.62 7.08
C GLU A 102 33.44 -0.16 7.16
N ARG A 103 33.98 0.41 6.07
CA ARG A 103 35.32 1.02 6.08
C ARG A 103 35.42 2.19 7.06
N TYR A 104 34.37 3.01 7.15
CA TYR A 104 34.32 4.15 8.06
C TYR A 104 34.26 3.69 9.53
N VAL A 105 33.43 2.70 9.83
CA VAL A 105 33.34 2.06 11.16
C VAL A 105 34.71 1.53 11.58
N LYS A 106 35.39 0.78 10.70
CA LYS A 106 36.73 0.26 10.99
C LYS A 106 37.77 1.35 11.27
N LYS A 107 37.66 2.51 10.61
CA LYS A 107 38.51 3.68 10.91
C LYS A 107 38.20 4.26 12.28
N LEU A 108 36.92 4.40 12.62
CA LEU A 108 36.50 4.89 13.94
C LEU A 108 36.95 3.94 15.07
N GLU A 109 36.80 2.63 14.89
CA GLU A 109 37.29 1.63 15.85
C GLU A 109 38.79 1.78 16.09
N ARG A 110 39.57 1.98 15.03
CA ARG A 110 41.01 2.23 15.14
C ARG A 110 41.30 3.52 15.91
N GLN A 111 40.58 4.60 15.63
CA GLN A 111 40.75 5.87 16.35
C GLN A 111 40.37 5.74 17.82
N VAL A 112 39.27 5.06 18.14
CA VAL A 112 38.84 4.81 19.53
C VAL A 112 39.89 3.98 20.27
N PHE A 113 40.46 2.98 19.61
CA PHE A 113 41.53 2.17 20.18
C PHE A 113 42.81 2.99 20.42
N GLU A 114 43.21 3.83 19.46
CA GLU A 114 44.36 4.73 19.60
C GLU A 114 44.15 5.75 20.73
N LEU A 115 42.95 6.33 20.85
CA LEU A 115 42.58 7.25 21.93
C LEU A 115 42.58 6.56 23.30
N HIS A 116 42.04 5.35 23.41
CA HIS A 116 42.11 4.58 24.66
C HIS A 116 43.56 4.27 25.06
N GLN A 117 44.44 3.94 24.11
CA GLN A 117 45.86 3.75 24.41
C GLN A 117 46.55 5.04 24.84
N GLN A 118 46.20 6.18 24.24
CA GLN A 118 46.73 7.48 24.64
C GLN A 118 46.24 7.89 26.04
N ALA A 119 44.98 7.64 26.35
CA ALA A 119 44.41 7.85 27.69
C ALA A 119 45.06 6.93 28.73
N ALA A 120 45.34 5.67 28.38
CA ALA A 120 46.03 4.73 29.26
C ALA A 120 47.53 5.06 29.46
N ARG A 121 48.16 5.78 28.51
CA ARG A 121 49.56 6.25 28.60
C ARG A 121 49.71 7.60 29.28
N SER A 122 48.69 8.45 29.29
CA SER A 122 48.68 9.62 30.16
C SER A 122 48.50 9.13 31.60
N PRO A 123 49.47 9.36 32.51
CA PRO A 123 49.16 9.24 33.92
C PRO A 123 48.01 10.22 34.20
N GLN A 124 46.91 9.68 34.70
CA GLN A 124 45.75 10.46 35.10
C GLN A 124 46.24 11.50 36.10
N SER A 125 46.38 12.76 35.67
CA SER A 125 46.47 13.89 36.57
C SER A 125 45.13 13.90 37.31
N ALA A 126 45.09 13.23 38.45
CA ALA A 126 44.07 13.42 39.46
C ALA A 126 44.23 14.87 39.93
N ASP A 127 43.52 15.77 39.25
CA ASP A 127 43.03 17.07 39.71
C ASP A 127 42.66 17.90 38.47
N ALA A 128 41.47 17.62 37.93
CA ALA A 128 40.71 18.66 37.24
C ALA A 128 39.57 19.05 38.19
N PRO A 129 39.45 20.34 38.55
CA PRO A 129 38.45 20.77 39.51
C PRO A 129 37.08 20.47 38.93
N ALA A 130 36.23 19.83 39.75
CA ALA A 130 34.81 19.82 39.55
C ALA A 130 34.38 21.29 39.42
N THR A 131 34.12 21.72 38.18
CA THR A 131 33.41 22.98 37.95
C THR A 131 31.96 22.67 38.27
N GLU A 132 31.63 22.92 39.53
CA GLU A 132 30.27 23.18 39.99
C GLU A 132 29.67 24.27 39.10
N ASN A 133 29.04 23.86 38.00
CA ASN A 133 27.98 24.65 37.40
C ASN A 133 26.68 24.06 37.91
N GLU A 134 26.34 24.57 39.09
CA GLU A 134 25.08 24.46 39.80
C GLU A 134 23.95 24.96 38.89
N PHE A 135 23.21 24.03 38.28
CA PHE A 135 21.79 24.25 37.98
C PHE A 135 21.01 23.23 38.78
N ASP A 136 20.63 23.67 39.97
CA ASP A 136 19.81 22.93 40.93
C ASP A 136 18.34 23.02 40.47
N GLY A 137 17.85 21.92 39.90
CA GLY A 137 16.44 21.66 39.64
C GLY A 137 16.09 20.30 40.23
N PRO A 138 14.90 20.12 40.83
CA PRO A 138 14.67 19.05 41.79
C PRO A 138 14.71 17.68 41.08
N ASP A 139 15.56 16.80 41.61
CA ASP A 139 15.82 15.41 41.23
C ASP A 139 16.55 15.17 39.90
N GLY A 140 17.90 15.26 39.94
CA GLY A 140 18.82 14.81 38.88
C GLY A 140 18.81 13.31 38.57
N SER A 141 17.76 12.58 38.97
CA SER A 141 17.55 11.16 38.66
C SER A 141 16.84 10.94 37.31
N HIS A 142 16.11 11.95 36.80
CA HIS A 142 15.31 11.80 35.58
C HIS A 142 15.92 12.52 34.37
N VAL A 143 15.86 11.88 33.21
CA VAL A 143 16.29 12.50 31.94
C VAL A 143 15.09 13.19 31.29
N PRO A 144 15.13 14.51 31.01
CA PRO A 144 14.01 15.21 30.40
C PRO A 144 13.88 14.86 28.92
N PHE A 145 12.67 14.54 28.48
CA PHE A 145 12.33 14.22 27.11
C PHE A 145 11.04 14.90 26.70
N ARG A 146 11.02 15.44 25.49
CA ARG A 146 9.80 15.81 24.79
C ARG A 146 9.37 14.67 23.90
N TRP A 147 8.09 14.33 23.90
CA TRP A 147 7.57 13.23 23.09
C TRP A 147 6.62 13.73 22.00
N ALA A 148 6.62 13.04 20.87
CA ALA A 148 5.76 13.26 19.72
C ALA A 148 5.31 11.93 19.14
N LEU A 149 4.16 11.95 18.45
CA LEU A 149 3.64 10.76 17.80
C LEU A 149 3.72 10.89 16.28
N HIS A 150 4.22 9.83 15.65
CA HIS A 150 4.19 9.67 14.21
C HIS A 150 3.39 8.42 13.83
N ILE A 151 2.44 8.56 12.90
CA ILE A 151 1.57 7.48 12.42
C ILE A 151 1.80 7.27 10.93
N ASP A 152 2.24 6.07 10.56
CA ASP A 152 2.39 5.62 9.18
C ASP A 152 1.45 4.44 8.92
N GLY A 153 0.26 4.75 8.39
CA GLY A 153 -0.81 3.77 8.20
C GLY A 153 -1.20 3.09 9.51
N THR A 154 -0.88 1.81 9.64
CA THR A 154 -1.16 1.00 10.85
C THR A 154 -0.01 0.98 11.86
N LYS A 155 1.12 1.64 11.56
CA LYS A 155 2.28 1.69 12.43
C LYS A 155 2.33 3.01 13.18
N ALA A 156 2.53 2.93 14.48
CA ALA A 156 2.83 4.08 15.32
C ALA A 156 4.32 4.06 15.70
N THR A 157 4.91 5.26 15.72
CA THR A 157 6.28 5.50 16.14
C THR A 157 6.26 6.60 17.19
N LEU A 158 6.84 6.30 18.36
CA LEU A 158 7.06 7.30 19.40
C LEU A 158 8.40 7.99 19.11
N GLU A 159 8.34 9.30 18.89
CA GLU A 159 9.51 10.13 18.74
C GLU A 159 9.82 10.80 20.07
N LEU A 160 11.06 10.70 20.51
CA LEU A 160 11.54 11.28 21.76
C LEU A 160 12.71 12.19 21.46
N GLU A 161 12.68 13.38 22.04
CA GLU A 161 13.68 14.41 21.84
C GLU A 161 14.16 14.89 23.20
N THR A 162 15.48 14.95 23.40
CA THR A 162 16.07 15.51 24.62
C THR A 162 17.11 16.54 24.23
N GLY A 163 17.13 17.65 24.97
CA GLY A 163 18.09 18.72 24.72
C GLY A 163 19.54 18.28 24.95
N VAL A 164 20.45 19.24 24.79
CA VAL A 164 21.85 19.06 25.15
C VAL A 164 21.93 18.96 26.68
N THR A 165 21.80 17.75 27.21
CA THR A 165 21.93 17.47 28.64
C THR A 165 23.32 16.90 28.93
N LEU A 166 23.84 17.13 30.14
CA LEU A 166 25.09 16.50 30.62
C LEU A 166 25.00 14.96 30.62
N LEU A 167 23.78 14.41 30.65
CA LEU A 167 23.50 12.99 30.73
C LEU A 167 23.70 12.25 29.40
N ARG A 168 23.70 12.93 28.24
CA ARG A 168 24.00 12.36 26.90
C ARG A 168 23.46 10.93 26.69
N PRO A 169 22.12 10.75 26.70
CA PRO A 169 21.53 9.43 26.55
C PRO A 169 21.87 8.83 25.18
N SER A 170 22.06 7.51 25.14
CA SER A 170 22.47 6.77 23.93
C SER A 170 21.37 5.91 23.33
N ARG A 171 20.42 5.47 24.17
CA ARG A 171 19.21 4.71 23.80
C ARG A 171 18.08 5.00 24.78
N VAL A 172 16.86 4.68 24.38
CA VAL A 172 15.67 4.68 25.23
C VAL A 172 15.01 3.31 25.17
N ARG A 173 14.40 2.85 26.27
CA ARG A 173 13.58 1.64 26.30
C ARG A 173 12.25 1.90 26.99
N ILE A 174 11.28 1.07 26.67
CA ILE A 174 9.97 1.03 27.30
C ILE A 174 9.89 -0.27 28.08
N VAL A 175 9.57 -0.17 29.37
CA VAL A 175 9.46 -1.28 30.30
C VAL A 175 8.03 -1.33 30.82
N ASP A 176 7.45 -2.52 30.90
CA ASP A 176 6.15 -2.69 31.55
C ASP A 176 6.27 -2.65 33.09
N ARG A 177 5.12 -2.72 33.76
CA ARG A 177 5.03 -2.75 35.23
C ARG A 177 5.79 -3.92 35.88
N ASP A 178 5.96 -5.03 35.15
CA ASP A 178 6.55 -6.27 35.63
C ASP A 178 8.07 -6.30 35.33
N GLY A 179 8.61 -5.21 34.77
CA GLY A 179 10.04 -5.05 34.45
C GLY A 179 10.45 -5.62 33.09
N GLN A 180 9.50 -6.05 32.25
CA GLN A 180 9.80 -6.59 30.92
C GLN A 180 10.02 -5.47 29.92
N VAL A 181 11.07 -5.61 29.10
CA VAL A 181 11.37 -4.64 28.03
C VAL A 181 10.43 -4.89 26.86
N MET A 182 9.54 -3.94 26.62
CA MET A 182 8.52 -4.00 25.56
C MET A 182 9.03 -3.47 24.23
N ALA A 183 9.87 -2.43 24.26
CA ALA A 183 10.45 -1.83 23.08
C ALA A 183 11.77 -1.11 23.41
N VAL A 184 12.65 -0.99 22.42
CA VAL A 184 13.91 -0.24 22.52
C VAL A 184 14.03 0.67 21.31
N SER A 185 14.51 1.88 21.53
CA SER A 185 14.74 2.84 20.46
C SER A 185 15.86 2.41 19.51
N GLY A 186 15.88 3.03 18.34
CA GLY A 186 17.10 3.13 17.55
C GLY A 186 18.22 3.87 18.29
N VAL A 187 19.38 3.99 17.63
CA VAL A 187 20.51 4.79 18.14
C VAL A 187 20.13 6.27 18.13
N ALA A 188 20.61 7.02 19.12
CA ALA A 188 20.47 8.47 19.18
C ALA A 188 20.90 9.14 17.85
N VAL A 189 20.06 10.03 17.34
CA VAL A 189 20.36 10.87 16.17
C VAL A 189 20.57 12.30 16.64
N LEU A 190 21.69 12.91 16.28
CA LEU A 190 21.93 14.32 16.54
C LEU A 190 21.08 15.17 15.58
N LEU A 191 20.19 15.99 16.13
CA LEU A 191 19.33 16.89 15.38
C LEU A 191 20.07 18.20 15.07
N ALA A 192 19.53 18.99 14.15
CA ALA A 192 20.17 20.22 13.66
C ALA A 192 20.33 21.31 14.73
N ASP A 193 19.47 21.30 15.75
CA ASP A 193 19.53 22.18 16.91
C ASP A 193 20.47 21.68 18.02
N GLY A 194 21.18 20.56 17.77
CA GLY A 194 22.09 19.93 18.71
C GLY A 194 21.41 19.00 19.73
N SER A 195 20.07 18.89 19.72
CA SER A 195 19.34 17.94 20.55
C SER A 195 19.52 16.51 20.05
N TYR A 196 19.18 15.53 20.91
CA TYR A 196 19.20 14.12 20.55
C TYR A 196 17.77 13.62 20.30
N GLY A 197 17.55 13.10 19.09
CA GLY A 197 16.32 12.44 18.69
C GLY A 197 16.42 10.92 18.78
N PHE A 198 15.33 10.29 19.21
CA PHE A 198 15.17 8.85 19.33
C PHE A 198 13.82 8.44 18.75
N THR A 199 13.80 7.30 18.08
CA THR A 199 12.58 6.71 17.55
C THR A 199 12.37 5.33 18.15
N VAL A 200 11.20 5.10 18.72
CA VAL A 200 10.74 3.79 19.17
C VAL A 200 9.66 3.31 18.22
N GLU A 201 9.97 2.28 17.45
CA GLU A 201 9.03 1.62 16.54
C GLU A 201 8.18 0.60 17.30
N GLY A 202 6.88 0.54 16.99
CA GLY A 202 5.95 -0.41 17.63
C GLY A 202 5.82 -0.29 19.15
N PRO A 203 5.72 0.92 19.74
CA PRO A 203 5.47 1.05 21.17
C PRO A 203 4.09 0.46 21.54
N PRO A 204 3.90 -0.03 22.78
CA PRO A 204 2.62 -0.56 23.25
C PRO A 204 1.47 0.43 23.02
N ILE A 205 0.36 -0.04 22.48
CA ILE A 205 -0.80 0.80 22.13
C ILE A 205 -1.40 1.47 23.37
N ASP A 206 -1.45 0.75 24.48
CA ASP A 206 -1.98 1.22 25.75
C ASP A 206 -1.15 2.40 26.30
N LEU A 207 0.19 2.32 26.17
CA LEU A 207 1.09 3.44 26.50
C LEU A 207 0.78 4.68 25.67
N LEU A 208 0.63 4.53 24.36
CA LEU A 208 0.36 5.67 23.48
C LEU A 208 -1.00 6.29 23.79
N SER A 209 -1.99 5.45 24.09
CA SER A 209 -3.33 5.89 24.46
C SER A 209 -3.35 6.64 25.78
N ASP A 210 -2.52 6.23 26.75
CA ASP A 210 -2.37 6.91 28.03
C ASP A 210 -1.60 8.23 27.89
N LEU A 211 -0.51 8.25 27.11
CA LEU A 211 0.24 9.49 26.82
C LEU A 211 -0.63 10.53 26.12
N ASP A 212 -1.38 10.13 25.09
CA ASP A 212 -2.24 11.05 24.34
C ASP A 212 -3.43 11.55 25.19
N ALA A 213 -3.98 10.70 26.06
CA ALA A 213 -5.03 11.07 27.01
C ALA A 213 -4.51 11.76 28.29
N ARG A 214 -3.20 12.00 28.41
CA ARG A 214 -2.53 12.56 29.59
C ARG A 214 -2.85 11.81 30.89
N ARG A 215 -2.99 10.49 30.81
CA ARG A 215 -3.09 9.60 31.96
C ARG A 215 -1.71 9.11 32.37
N GLU A 216 -1.57 8.70 33.62
CA GLU A 216 -0.36 8.02 34.07
C GLU A 216 -0.25 6.65 33.39
N PRO A 217 0.83 6.40 32.60
CA PRO A 217 0.98 5.14 31.91
C PRO A 217 1.45 4.03 32.86
N ASN A 218 0.98 2.81 32.64
CA ASN A 218 1.48 1.61 33.33
C ASN A 218 2.85 1.13 32.82
N TYR A 219 3.63 2.01 32.19
CA TYR A 219 4.92 1.72 31.59
C TYR A 219 5.94 2.76 32.03
N LEU A 220 7.19 2.33 32.19
CA LEU A 220 8.33 3.18 32.44
C LEU A 220 9.10 3.41 31.15
N ILE A 221 9.39 4.68 30.84
CA ILE A 221 10.32 5.02 29.78
C ILE A 221 11.66 5.38 30.44
N GLU A 222 12.72 4.68 30.04
CA GLU A 222 14.05 4.82 30.61
C GLU A 222 15.08 5.12 29.54
N ALA A 223 16.04 5.98 29.84
CA ALA A 223 17.13 6.34 28.97
C ALA A 223 18.45 5.75 29.46
N LEU A 224 19.23 5.19 28.53
CA LEU A 224 20.56 4.67 28.80
C LEU A 224 21.57 5.81 28.82
N VAL A 225 22.00 6.18 30.03
CA VAL A 225 22.99 7.20 30.30
C VAL A 225 24.26 6.50 30.78
N GLN A 226 25.32 6.59 29.97
CA GLN A 226 26.56 5.84 30.18
C GLN A 226 26.31 4.32 30.24
N TYR A 227 26.10 3.76 31.44
CA TYR A 227 25.86 2.33 31.70
C TYR A 227 24.62 2.08 32.56
N GLU A 228 23.86 3.13 32.90
CA GLU A 228 22.71 3.05 33.79
C GLU A 228 21.44 3.46 33.06
N TRP A 229 20.36 2.69 33.29
CA TRP A 229 19.03 3.05 32.83
C TRP A 229 18.40 3.99 33.84
N LYS A 230 18.16 5.23 33.42
CA LYS A 230 17.56 6.26 34.25
C LYS A 230 16.13 6.54 33.80
N PRO A 231 15.18 6.74 34.72
CA PRO A 231 13.81 7.08 34.35
C PRO A 231 13.79 8.40 33.58
N THR A 232 12.80 8.56 32.72
CA THR A 232 12.63 9.78 31.93
C THR A 232 11.47 10.62 32.46
N ARG A 233 11.61 11.94 32.32
CA ARG A 233 10.51 12.87 32.54
C ARG A 233 9.98 13.31 31.18
N LEU A 234 8.73 12.96 30.89
CA LEU A 234 8.12 13.19 29.59
C LEU A 234 7.32 14.49 29.57
N GLU A 235 7.54 15.30 28.55
CA GLU A 235 6.76 16.50 28.21
C GLU A 235 6.13 16.31 26.83
N ASP A 236 4.83 16.55 26.71
CA ASP A 236 4.13 16.47 25.42
C ASP A 236 4.55 17.63 24.51
N SER A 237 5.14 17.32 23.36
CA SER A 237 5.56 18.35 22.39
C SER A 237 4.39 18.97 21.62
N GLY A 238 3.18 18.42 21.70
CA GLY A 238 2.06 18.81 20.85
C GLY A 238 2.06 18.13 19.49
N ARG A 239 3.19 17.56 19.03
CA ARG A 239 3.38 17.12 17.65
C ARG A 239 2.78 15.73 17.40
N ARG A 240 1.72 15.70 16.60
CA ARG A 240 1.15 14.48 15.99
C ARG A 240 1.26 14.60 14.48
N THR A 241 1.83 13.60 13.84
CA THR A 241 2.12 13.65 12.39
C THR A 241 1.77 12.35 11.70
N ARG A 242 1.41 12.43 10.42
CA ARG A 242 1.17 11.25 9.58
C ARG A 242 1.81 11.36 8.20
N ILE A 243 2.03 10.22 7.56
CA ILE A 243 2.42 10.18 6.15
C ILE A 243 1.16 10.18 5.27
N VAL A 244 1.12 11.08 4.29
CA VAL A 244 0.08 11.16 3.26
C VAL A 244 0.72 11.03 1.89
N ALA A 245 0.14 10.21 1.01
CA ALA A 245 0.52 10.12 -0.39
C ALA A 245 -0.25 11.16 -1.21
N ASP A 246 0.43 11.88 -2.10
CA ASP A 246 -0.25 12.67 -3.13
C ASP A 246 -0.78 11.78 -4.26
N ASN A 247 -1.58 12.35 -5.15
CA ASN A 247 -2.11 11.66 -6.34
C ASN A 247 -1.02 11.22 -7.32
N GLN A 248 0.23 11.61 -7.11
CA GLN A 248 1.41 11.25 -7.90
C GLN A 248 2.27 10.17 -7.19
N GLY A 249 1.83 9.67 -6.02
CA GLY A 249 2.52 8.63 -5.26
C GLY A 249 3.69 9.13 -4.39
N LYS A 250 3.85 10.44 -4.20
CA LYS A 250 4.88 11.01 -3.33
C LYS A 250 4.35 11.20 -1.91
N PHE A 251 5.14 10.76 -0.95
CA PHE A 251 4.79 10.77 0.47
C PHE A 251 5.28 12.05 1.15
N TYR A 252 4.40 12.67 1.93
CA TYR A 252 4.71 13.86 2.72
C TYR A 252 4.28 13.66 4.18
N ARG A 253 5.06 14.22 5.10
CA ARG A 253 4.71 14.26 6.51
C ARG A 253 3.83 15.49 6.78
N VAL A 254 2.63 15.26 7.32
CA VAL A 254 1.65 16.30 7.64
C VAL A 254 1.43 16.31 9.15
N ALA A 255 1.37 17.50 9.75
CA ALA A 255 0.93 17.67 11.14
C ALA A 255 -0.60 17.67 11.16
N ASP A 256 -1.21 16.76 11.91
CA ASP A 256 -2.66 16.68 12.04
C ASP A 256 -3.00 16.64 13.53
N ALA A 257 -3.80 17.61 13.99
CA ALA A 257 -4.06 17.84 15.41
C ALA A 257 -5.23 17.02 15.97
N ALA A 258 -5.88 16.14 15.18
CA ALA A 258 -7.21 15.63 15.54
C ALA A 258 -7.39 14.11 15.71
N ASP A 259 -6.59 13.22 15.10
CA ASP A 259 -7.05 11.82 14.91
C ASP A 259 -6.10 10.69 15.35
N ALA A 260 -5.07 10.97 16.16
CA ALA A 260 -4.19 9.90 16.68
C ALA A 260 -4.97 8.81 17.45
N ALA A 261 -5.97 9.20 18.24
CA ALA A 261 -6.79 8.29 19.03
C ALA A 261 -7.67 7.34 18.19
N GLN A 262 -8.10 7.74 16.97
CA GLN A 262 -8.97 6.90 16.13
C GLN A 262 -8.24 5.70 15.51
N VAL A 263 -6.94 5.85 15.23
CA VAL A 263 -6.13 4.76 14.65
C VAL A 263 -5.98 3.61 15.65
N PHE A 264 -5.77 3.91 16.93
CA PHE A 264 -5.63 2.89 17.98
C PHE A 264 -6.95 2.22 18.34
N ALA A 265 -8.09 2.90 18.17
CA ALA A 265 -9.41 2.29 18.35
C ALA A 265 -9.74 1.23 17.27
N SER A 266 -9.05 1.25 16.13
CA SER A 266 -9.29 0.33 15.01
C SER A 266 -8.45 -0.95 15.05
N GLN A 267 -7.53 -1.11 16.01
CA GLN A 267 -6.75 -2.34 16.16
C GLN A 267 -7.52 -3.40 16.98
N PRO A 268 -7.65 -4.65 16.47
CA PRO A 268 -8.19 -5.73 17.28
C PRO A 268 -7.24 -6.01 18.45
N ARG A 269 -7.77 -5.91 19.66
CA ARG A 269 -7.09 -6.23 20.91
C ARG A 269 -6.48 -7.62 20.78
N ARG A 270 -5.14 -7.72 20.72
CA ARG A 270 -4.46 -9.02 20.74
C ARG A 270 -4.81 -9.68 22.08
N ALA A 271 -5.68 -10.68 22.02
CA ALA A 271 -5.91 -11.57 23.14
C ALA A 271 -4.60 -12.32 23.39
N ASN A 272 -4.02 -12.13 24.57
CA ASN A 272 -2.93 -12.96 25.06
C ASN A 272 -3.44 -14.40 25.08
N LEU A 273 -2.88 -15.25 24.20
CA LEU A 273 -2.99 -16.68 24.31
C LEU A 273 -1.91 -17.12 25.29
N ASN A 274 -2.36 -17.55 26.48
CA ASN A 274 -1.59 -18.34 27.43
C ASN A 274 -1.21 -19.70 26.83
#